data_AF-C1BZQ6-F1
#
_entry.id   AF-C1BZQ6-F1
#
_cell.length_a   1.000
_cell.length_b   1.000
_cell.length_c   1.000
_cell.angle_alpha   90.00
_cell.angle_beta   90.00
_cell.angle_gamma   90.00
#
_symmetry.space_group_name_H-M   'P 1'
#
loop_
_entity.id
_entity.type
_entity.pdbx_description
1 polymer ?
#
loop_
_entity_poly.entity_id
_entity_poly.type
_entity_poly.pdbx_seq_one_letter_code
_entity_poly.pdbx_strand_id
1 'polypeptide(L)'
;MSSRTLPLLFIDLGGEMLYILDQRLRAQNIPADKAKKVMNDIITTMFNKKFLEELFKPQELYPKKALRTVFDRLAHASIMRLNQASMDKVFKEVQKQKLEQRKKIIQTLPTGHVELAQTASTGTK
;
A
#
# COMPACT_ATOMS: atom_id res chain seq x y z
N MET A 1 -15.19 5.89 2.99
CA MET A 1 -14.18 4.98 3.58
C MET A 1 -13.24 5.80 4.47
N SER A 2 -12.37 5.20 5.28
CA SER A 2 -11.50 5.97 6.18
C SER A 2 -10.52 6.86 5.40
N SER A 3 -10.76 8.18 5.41
CA SER A 3 -10.05 9.21 4.62
C SER A 3 -8.62 9.50 5.11
N ARG A 4 -8.09 8.74 6.08
CA ARG A 4 -6.76 8.94 6.68
C ARG A 4 -5.87 7.69 6.58
N THR A 5 -6.26 6.71 5.77
CA THR A 5 -5.54 5.43 5.64
C THR A 5 -4.37 5.48 4.67
N LEU A 6 -4.31 6.49 3.79
CA LEU A 6 -3.30 6.56 2.75
C LEU A 6 -1.87 6.74 3.28
N PRO A 7 -1.57 7.61 4.27
CA PRO A 7 -0.22 7.73 4.82
C PRO A 7 0.28 6.42 5.42
N LEU A 8 -0.59 5.69 6.13
CA LEU A 8 -0.25 4.41 6.74
C LEU A 8 0.10 3.36 5.67
N LEU A 9 -0.75 3.25 4.64
CA LEU A 9 -0.50 2.36 3.51
C LEU A 9 0.80 2.74 2.79
N PHE A 10 1.06 4.03 2.58
CA PHE A 10 2.26 4.47 1.89
C PHE A 10 3.54 4.12 2.67
N ILE A 11 3.54 4.31 4.00
CA ILE A 11 4.68 3.96 4.86
C ILE A 11 4.91 2.45 4.88
N ASP A 12 3.85 1.65 4.99
CA ASP A 12 3.93 0.18 4.99
C ASP A 12 4.58 -0.35 3.70
N LEU A 13 4.08 0.09 2.54
CA LEU A 13 4.61 -0.31 1.23
C LEU A 13 5.98 0.28 0.93
N GLY A 14 6.23 1.52 1.36
CA GLY A 14 7.53 2.16 1.26
C GLY A 14 8.58 1.42 2.06
N GLY A 15 8.24 0.96 3.28
CA GLY A 15 9.10 0.14 4.12
C GLY A 15 9.44 -1.20 3.47
N GLU A 16 8.45 -1.91 2.92
CA GLU A 16 8.67 -3.17 2.20
C GLU A 16 9.58 -2.96 0.97
N MET A 17 9.36 -1.88 0.20
CA MET A 17 10.23 -1.53 -0.93
C MET A 17 11.67 -1.27 -0.49
N LEU A 18 11.88 -0.49 0.58
CA LEU A 18 13.22 -0.20 1.11
C LEU A 18 13.92 -1.50 1.56
N TYR A 19 13.20 -2.38 2.24
CA TYR A 19 13.74 -3.68 2.65
C TYR A 19 14.17 -4.54 1.46
N ILE A 20 13.32 -4.67 0.44
CA ILE A 20 13.64 -5.44 -0.78
C ILE A 20 14.84 -4.85 -1.52
N LEU A 21 14.94 -3.52 -1.58
CA LEU A 21 16.06 -2.84 -2.22
C LEU A 21 17.38 -3.05 -1.48
N ASP A 22 17.39 -2.96 -0.14
CA ASP A 22 18.57 -3.25 0.66
C ASP A 22 19.06 -4.70 0.46
N GLN A 23 18.13 -5.66 0.48
CA GLN A 23 18.45 -7.07 0.21
C GLN A 23 19.04 -7.27 -1.19
N ARG A 24 18.50 -6.58 -2.21
CA ARG A 24 19.01 -6.66 -3.58
C ARG A 24 20.40 -6.03 -3.73
N LEU A 25 20.64 -4.89 -3.09
CA LEU A 25 21.93 -4.22 -3.06
C LEU A 25 23.01 -5.13 -2.44
N ARG A 26 22.70 -5.80 -1.33
CA ARG A 26 23.57 -6.78 -0.69
C ARG A 26 23.82 -8.00 -1.59
N ALA A 27 22.78 -8.56 -2.19
CA ALA A 27 22.88 -9.73 -3.07
C ALA A 27 23.74 -9.48 -4.32
N GLN A 28 23.76 -8.24 -4.81
CA GLN A 28 24.60 -7.82 -5.92
C GLN A 28 26.01 -7.37 -5.49
N ASN A 29 26.33 -7.48 -4.20
CA ASN A 29 27.60 -7.05 -3.62
C ASN A 29 27.96 -5.60 -3.97
N ILE A 30 26.96 -4.71 -3.98
CA ILE A 30 27.18 -3.28 -4.27
C ILE A 30 28.01 -2.67 -3.13
N PRO A 31 29.04 -1.86 -3.44
CA PRO A 31 29.83 -1.17 -2.42
C PRO A 31 28.95 -0.41 -1.43
N ALA A 32 29.26 -0.51 -0.14
CA ALA A 32 28.43 0.04 0.93
C ALA A 32 28.13 1.53 0.76
N ASP A 33 29.09 2.32 0.28
CA ASP A 33 28.90 3.76 0.03
C ASP A 33 27.86 4.03 -1.07
N LYS A 34 27.87 3.22 -2.13
CA LYS A 34 26.90 3.31 -3.23
C LYS A 34 25.52 2.85 -2.79
N ALA A 35 25.45 1.75 -2.03
CA ALA A 35 24.20 1.25 -1.47
C ALA A 35 23.57 2.28 -0.51
N LYS A 36 24.37 2.88 0.38
CA LYS A 36 23.94 3.94 1.29
C LYS A 36 23.42 5.16 0.54
N LYS A 37 24.10 5.59 -0.52
CA LYS A 37 23.65 6.69 -1.37
C LYS A 37 22.29 6.39 -2.01
N VAL A 38 22.14 5.21 -2.61
CA VAL A 38 20.87 4.76 -3.22
C VAL A 38 19.73 4.78 -2.20
N MET A 39 19.94 4.21 -1.02
CA MET A 39 18.93 4.19 0.03
C MET A 39 18.57 5.59 0.51
N ASN A 40 19.56 6.46 0.72
CA ASN A 40 19.34 7.84 1.13
C ASN A 40 18.56 8.65 0.08
N ASP A 41 18.85 8.49 -1.21
CA ASP A 41 18.15 9.20 -2.28
C ASP A 41 16.66 8.82 -2.32
N ILE A 42 16.34 7.54 -2.10
CA ILE A 42 14.96 7.05 -2.06
C ILE A 42 14.24 7.56 -0.81
N ILE A 43 14.85 7.43 0.37
CA ILE A 43 14.27 7.88 1.64
C ILE A 43 14.02 9.40 1.59
N THR A 44 14.98 10.18 1.10
CA THR A 44 14.83 11.64 0.94
C THR A 44 13.67 12.01 0.03
N THR A 45 13.48 11.25 -1.06
CA THR A 45 12.35 11.46 -1.98
C THR A 45 11.03 11.05 -1.33
N MET A 46 11.01 9.91 -0.62
CA MET A 46 9.83 9.35 0.05
C MET A 46 9.31 10.25 1.19
N PHE A 47 10.21 10.94 1.88
CA PHE A 47 9.91 11.87 2.96
C PHE A 47 10.05 13.35 2.54
N ASN A 48 9.93 13.63 1.24
CA ASN A 48 9.92 15.01 0.77
C ASN A 48 8.76 15.79 1.43
N LYS A 49 9.05 16.93 2.04
CA LYS A 49 8.08 17.73 2.80
C LYS A 49 6.79 18.02 2.01
N LYS A 50 6.91 18.50 0.77
CA LYS A 50 5.74 18.82 -0.07
C LYS A 50 4.90 17.58 -0.38
N PHE A 51 5.57 16.46 -0.64
CA PHE A 51 4.89 15.20 -0.89
C PHE A 51 4.15 14.69 0.36
N LEU A 52 4.78 14.73 1.53
CA LEU A 52 4.14 14.35 2.79
C LEU A 52 2.96 15.26 3.12
N GLU A 53 3.08 16.57 2.93
CA GLU A 53 1.98 17.51 3.12
C GLU A 53 0.76 17.15 2.26
N GLU A 54 0.96 16.77 1.00
CA GLU A 54 -0.12 16.27 0.13
C GLU A 54 -0.64 14.89 0.55
N LEU A 55 0.26 13.98 0.94
CA LEU A 55 -0.11 12.61 1.32
C LEU A 55 -0.99 12.56 2.57
N PHE A 56 -0.75 13.47 3.54
CA PHE A 56 -1.46 13.54 4.81
C PHE A 56 -2.79 14.30 4.74
N LYS A 57 -3.13 14.92 3.60
CA LYS A 57 -4.46 15.49 3.40
C LYS A 57 -5.51 14.38 3.47
N PRO A 58 -6.69 14.65 4.06
CA PRO A 58 -7.79 13.69 4.02
C PRO A 58 -8.16 13.40 2.57
N GLN A 59 -7.91 12.17 2.12
CA GLN A 59 -8.18 11.77 0.74
C GLN A 59 -8.49 10.28 0.66
N GLU A 60 -9.21 9.91 -0.40
CA GLU A 60 -9.45 8.52 -0.73
C GLU A 60 -8.14 7.83 -1.12
N LEU A 61 -8.13 6.50 -0.97
CA LEU A 61 -6.96 5.70 -1.30
C LEU A 61 -6.63 5.82 -2.79
N TYR A 62 -5.33 5.87 -3.10
CA TYR A 62 -4.87 5.85 -4.47
C TYR A 62 -5.33 4.59 -5.21
N PRO A 63 -5.84 4.72 -6.45
CA PRO A 63 -6.04 3.58 -7.32
C PRO A 63 -4.72 2.82 -7.49
N LYS A 64 -4.80 1.49 -7.65
CA LYS A 64 -3.62 0.62 -7.80
C LYS A 64 -2.63 1.13 -8.85
N LYS A 65 -3.14 1.63 -9.98
CA LYS A 65 -2.31 2.21 -11.06
C LYS A 65 -1.53 3.45 -10.58
N ALA A 66 -2.18 4.37 -9.88
CA ALA A 66 -1.54 5.57 -9.36
C ALA A 66 -0.47 5.22 -8.31
N LEU A 67 -0.78 4.30 -7.39
CA LEU A 67 0.16 3.85 -6.38
C LEU A 67 1.39 3.17 -7.01
N ARG A 68 1.19 2.38 -8.07
CA ARG A 68 2.29 1.83 -8.89
C ARG A 68 3.16 2.90 -9.50
N THR A 69 2.58 3.93 -10.10
CA THR A 69 3.34 5.03 -10.67
C THR A 69 4.16 5.77 -9.61
N VAL A 70 3.63 5.94 -8.39
CA VAL A 70 4.38 6.59 -7.29
C VAL A 70 5.60 5.76 -6.90
N PHE A 71 5.44 4.47 -6.63
CA PHE A 71 6.56 3.61 -6.24
C PHE A 71 7.58 3.36 -7.35
N ASP A 72 7.12 3.28 -8.61
CA ASP A 72 8.00 3.18 -9.78
C ASP A 72 8.89 4.43 -9.92
N ARG A 73 8.30 5.62 -9.72
CA ARG A 73 9.04 6.89 -9.69
C ARG A 73 10.02 6.96 -8.51
N LEU A 74 9.64 6.48 -7.33
CA LEU A 74 10.53 6.42 -6.16
C LEU A 74 11.73 5.49 -6.42
N ALA A 75 11.50 4.35 -7.05
CA ALA A 75 12.56 3.42 -7.41
C ALA A 75 13.49 3.99 -8.50
N HIS A 76 12.93 4.68 -9.50
CA HIS A 76 13.67 5.35 -10.57
C HIS A 76 14.42 6.61 -10.12
N ALA A 77 14.10 7.17 -8.95
CA ALA A 77 14.90 8.21 -8.32
C ALA A 77 16.32 7.71 -7.95
N SER A 78 16.50 6.39 -7.85
CA SER A 78 17.81 5.77 -7.72
C SER A 78 18.25 5.10 -9.03
N ILE A 79 19.55 5.05 -9.26
CA ILE A 79 20.19 4.41 -10.44
C ILE A 79 19.77 2.93 -10.62
N MET A 80 19.20 2.27 -9.60
CA MET A 80 18.70 0.91 -9.69
C MET A 80 17.28 0.85 -10.28
N ARG A 81 17.18 0.43 -11.54
CA ARG A 81 15.91 -0.05 -12.11
C ARG A 81 15.44 -1.29 -11.36
N LEU A 82 14.30 -1.20 -10.65
CA LEU A 82 13.56 -2.36 -10.17
C LEU A 82 13.18 -3.25 -11.36
N ASN A 83 13.42 -4.57 -11.25
CA ASN A 83 12.88 -5.52 -12.22
C ASN A 83 11.36 -5.65 -11.99
N GLN A 84 10.57 -5.63 -13.07
CA GLN A 84 9.11 -5.72 -13.10
C GLN A 84 8.56 -6.87 -12.23
N ALA A 85 9.28 -7.99 -12.15
CA ALA A 85 8.93 -9.14 -11.32
C ALA A 85 8.86 -8.83 -9.81
N SER A 86 9.71 -7.93 -9.30
CA SER A 86 9.73 -7.55 -7.87
C SER A 86 8.57 -6.63 -7.51
N MET A 87 8.27 -5.66 -8.39
CA MET A 87 7.09 -4.79 -8.24
C MET A 87 5.80 -5.61 -8.26
N ASP A 88 5.68 -6.60 -9.15
CA ASP A 88 4.49 -7.44 -9.21
C ASP A 88 4.34 -8.33 -7.96
N LYS A 89 5.43 -8.69 -7.28
CA LYS A 89 5.39 -9.42 -6.01
C LYS A 89 4.86 -8.55 -4.86
N VAL A 90 5.37 -7.31 -4.74
CA VAL A 90 4.84 -6.32 -3.77
C VAL A 90 3.35 -6.12 -4.03
N PHE A 91 2.94 -5.87 -5.28
CA PHE A 91 1.51 -5.72 -5.60
C PHE A 91 0.63 -6.93 -5.29
N LYS A 92 1.18 -8.15 -5.34
CA LYS A 92 0.44 -9.36 -4.97
C LYS A 92 0.25 -9.45 -3.46
N GLU A 93 1.27 -9.14 -2.66
CA GLU A 93 1.17 -9.23 -1.20
C GLU A 93 0.20 -8.19 -0.63
N VAL A 94 0.18 -6.96 -1.18
CA VAL A 94 -0.82 -5.94 -0.82
C VAL A 94 -2.25 -6.42 -1.07
N GLN A 95 -2.48 -7.08 -2.21
CA GLN A 95 -3.82 -7.56 -2.56
C GLN A 95 -4.25 -8.72 -1.67
N LYS A 96 -3.31 -9.58 -1.28
CA LYS A 96 -3.54 -10.66 -0.33
C LYS A 96 -3.88 -10.10 1.05
N GLN A 97 -3.13 -9.12 1.56
CA GLN A 97 -3.46 -8.46 2.82
C GLN A 97 -4.83 -7.78 2.79
N LYS A 98 -5.19 -7.12 1.67
CA LYS A 98 -6.50 -6.48 1.49
C LYS A 98 -7.66 -7.49 1.48
N LEU A 99 -7.44 -8.68 0.91
CA LEU A 99 -8.41 -9.78 0.95
C LEU A 99 -8.57 -10.33 2.38
N GLU A 100 -7.47 -10.53 3.09
CA GLU A 100 -7.50 -11.00 4.49
C GLU A 100 -8.10 -9.97 5.44
N GLN A 101 -7.85 -8.67 5.25
CA GLN A 101 -8.52 -7.60 5.99
C GLN A 101 -10.02 -7.57 5.70
N ARG A 102 -10.45 -7.73 4.44
CA ARG A 102 -11.88 -7.83 4.09
C ARG A 102 -12.56 -9.02 4.75
N LYS A 103 -11.92 -10.19 4.76
CA LYS A 103 -12.43 -11.39 5.46
C LYS A 103 -12.59 -11.15 6.95
N LYS A 104 -11.57 -10.56 7.60
CA LYS A 104 -11.63 -10.21 9.04
C LYS A 104 -12.75 -9.23 9.35
N ILE A 105 -12.94 -8.19 8.52
CA ILE A 105 -14.02 -7.20 8.70
C ILE A 105 -15.40 -7.87 8.60
N ILE A 106 -15.62 -8.73 7.60
CA ILE A 106 -16.90 -9.47 7.43
C ILE A 106 -17.16 -10.38 8.63
N GLN A 107 -16.12 -11.00 9.20
CA GLN A 107 -16.24 -11.91 10.34
C GLN A 107 -16.46 -11.18 11.69
N THR A 108 -16.14 -9.89 11.77
CA THR A 108 -16.35 -9.04 12.96
C THR A 108 -17.64 -8.22 12.95
N LEU A 109 -18.46 -8.29 11.89
CA LEU A 109 -19.79 -7.66 11.91
C LEU A 109 -20.73 -8.48 12.81
N PRO A 110 -21.45 -7.85 13.77
CA PRO A 110 -22.46 -8.55 14.54
C PRO A 110 -23.60 -8.99 13.61
N THR A 111 -23.81 -10.30 13.51
CA THR A 111 -25.00 -10.90 12.92
C THR A 111 -26.20 -10.61 13.83
N GLY A 112 -26.88 -9.49 13.60
CA GLY A 112 -28.08 -9.12 14.35
C GLY A 112 -28.89 -8.06 13.63
N HIS A 113 -30.12 -8.42 13.28
CA HIS A 113 -31.17 -7.63 12.62
C HIS A 113 -31.15 -7.59 11.08
N VAL A 114 -31.25 -8.77 10.47
CA VAL A 114 -32.00 -8.93 9.22
C VAL A 114 -33.17 -9.87 9.48
N GLU A 115 -34.07 -9.45 10.38
CA GLU A 115 -35.34 -10.13 10.58
C GLU A 115 -36.31 -9.09 11.13
N LEU A 116 -37.09 -8.45 10.26
CA LEU A 116 -38.38 -7.79 10.54
C LEU A 116 -39.02 -7.13 9.29
N ALA A 117 -38.74 -7.60 8.08
CA ALA A 117 -39.38 -7.07 6.86
C ALA A 117 -39.96 -8.17 5.95
N GLN A 118 -40.43 -9.29 6.50
CA GLN A 118 -41.08 -10.36 5.72
C GLN A 118 -42.39 -10.90 6.30
N THR A 119 -43.00 -10.23 7.27
CA THR A 119 -44.35 -10.58 7.77
C THR A 119 -45.33 -9.42 7.64
N ALA A 120 -45.51 -8.91 6.42
CA ALA A 120 -46.59 -7.95 6.13
C ALA A 120 -47.20 -8.09 4.72
N SER A 121 -47.17 -9.30 4.12
CA SER A 121 -47.86 -9.55 2.84
C SER A 121 -48.62 -10.87 2.78
N THR A 122 -49.26 -11.26 3.89
CA THR A 122 -50.27 -12.32 3.83
C THR A 122 -51.37 -12.05 4.85
N GLY A 123 -52.54 -11.65 4.35
CA GLY A 123 -53.75 -11.40 5.11
C GLY A 123 -54.14 -9.92 5.10
N THR A 124 -55.09 -9.50 4.26
CA THR A 124 -56.52 -9.60 4.56
C THR A 124 -57.32 -8.97 3.40
N LYS A 125 -58.36 -9.70 2.97
CA LYS A 125 -59.46 -9.35 2.04
C LYS A 125 -59.19 -9.49 0.55
#